data_AF-A0A847EKB8-F1
#
_entry.id   AF-A0A847EKB8-F1
#
_cell.length_a   1.000
_cell.length_b   1.000
_cell.length_c   1.000
_cell.angle_alpha   90.00
_cell.angle_beta   90.00
_cell.angle_gamma   90.00
#
_symmetry.space_group_name_H-M   'P 1'
#
loop_
_entity.id
_entity.type
_entity.pdbx_description
1 polymer ?
#
loop_
_entity_poly.entity_id
_entity_poly.type
_entity_poly.pdbx_seq_one_letter_code
_entity_poly.pdbx_strand_id
1 'polypeptide(L)'
;FIIYCIAYFLFGFTTENLFFMGLSLWFIAGFAIATADASVDAILQSTVPQNLQGRVFTVLGSINASMIPIGLIVLGVIADAAGIRMIYHIGGVAMLILLLPVFYFGNLMNFEKNRKENDSYT
;
A
#
# COMPACT_ATOMS: atom_id res chain seq x y z
N PHE A 1 -0.97 -1.82 -5.16
CA PHE A 1 -1.45 -0.78 -4.22
C PHE A 1 -2.87 -0.27 -4.50
N ILE A 2 -3.19 0.34 -5.65
CA ILE A 2 -4.54 0.92 -5.87
C ILE A 2 -5.69 -0.07 -5.65
N ILE A 3 -5.56 -1.27 -6.21
CA ILE A 3 -6.57 -2.34 -6.07
C ILE A 3 -6.82 -2.69 -4.61
N TYR A 4 -5.75 -2.77 -3.81
CA TYR A 4 -5.85 -3.02 -2.36
C TYR A 4 -6.62 -1.89 -1.66
N CYS A 5 -6.33 -0.63 -1.95
CA CYS A 5 -7.00 0.52 -1.33
C CYS A 5 -8.49 0.57 -1.65
N ILE A 6 -8.86 0.29 -2.91
CA ILE A 6 -10.27 0.22 -3.34
C ILE A 6 -10.98 -0.94 -2.64
N ALA A 7 -10.38 -2.13 -2.63
CA ALA A 7 -10.97 -3.30 -1.97
C ALA A 7 -11.15 -3.07 -0.46
N TYR A 8 -10.16 -2.45 0.19
CA TYR A 8 -10.22 -2.11 1.61
C TYR A 8 -11.32 -1.08 1.93
N PHE A 9 -11.47 -0.05 1.09
CA PHE A 9 -12.55 0.94 1.23
C PHE A 9 -13.93 0.31 1.04
N LEU A 10 -14.10 -0.52 0.00
CA LEU A 10 -15.35 -1.23 -0.28
C LEU A 10 -15.71 -2.21 0.82
N PHE A 11 -14.73 -2.80 1.49
CA PHE A 11 -14.96 -3.71 2.60
C PHE A 11 -15.73 -3.04 3.75
N GLY A 12 -15.57 -1.73 3.96
CA GLY A 12 -16.31 -0.97 4.98
C GLY A 12 -17.84 -1.02 4.83
N PHE A 13 -18.34 -1.24 3.62
CA PHE A 13 -19.78 -1.40 3.34
C PHE A 13 -20.29 -2.83 3.57
N THR A 14 -19.41 -3.79 3.86
CA THR A 14 -19.78 -5.18 4.07
C THR A 14 -20.57 -5.33 5.38
N THR A 15 -21.64 -6.11 5.32
CA THR A 15 -22.48 -6.51 6.47
C THR A 15 -22.49 -8.05 6.55
N GLU A 16 -22.95 -8.63 7.65
CA GLU A 16 -22.94 -10.09 7.89
C GLU A 16 -23.58 -10.91 6.76
N ASN A 17 -24.63 -10.37 6.13
CA ASN A 17 -25.30 -11.02 4.98
C ASN A 17 -24.49 -11.01 3.68
N LEU A 18 -23.39 -10.27 3.64
CA LEU A 18 -22.52 -10.08 2.47
C LEU A 18 -21.19 -10.81 2.63
N PHE A 19 -21.18 -11.96 3.33
CA PHE A 19 -19.97 -12.74 3.58
C PHE A 19 -19.15 -13.02 2.31
N PHE A 20 -19.79 -13.50 1.24
CA PHE A 20 -19.10 -13.80 -0.03
C PHE A 20 -18.47 -12.55 -0.66
N MET A 21 -19.12 -11.39 -0.56
CA MET A 21 -18.54 -10.11 -1.01
C MET A 21 -17.28 -9.78 -0.20
N GLY A 22 -17.36 -9.89 1.13
CA GLY A 22 -16.23 -9.66 2.02
C GLY A 22 -15.05 -10.59 1.72
N LEU A 23 -15.33 -11.87 1.49
CA LEU A 23 -14.33 -12.87 1.12
C LEU A 23 -13.66 -12.54 -0.22
N SER A 24 -14.44 -12.19 -1.24
CA SER A 24 -13.90 -11.80 -2.54
C SER A 24 -13.05 -10.53 -2.45
N LEU A 25 -13.48 -9.53 -1.67
CA LEU A 25 -12.71 -8.30 -1.47
C LEU A 25 -11.39 -8.58 -0.77
N TRP A 26 -11.37 -9.40 0.28
CA TRP A 26 -10.14 -9.78 0.97
C TRP A 26 -9.22 -10.65 0.12
N PHE A 27 -9.77 -11.51 -0.73
CA PHE A 27 -8.97 -12.28 -1.69
C PHE A 27 -8.26 -11.36 -2.69
N ILE A 28 -8.99 -10.40 -3.28
CA ILE A 28 -8.44 -9.42 -4.21
C ILE A 28 -7.41 -8.52 -3.51
N ALA A 29 -7.71 -8.06 -2.29
CA ALA A 29 -6.80 -7.26 -1.49
C ALA A 29 -5.50 -8.03 -1.18
N GLY A 30 -5.62 -9.29 -0.73
CA GLY A 30 -4.49 -10.18 -0.45
C GLY A 30 -3.59 -10.41 -1.66
N PHE A 31 -4.19 -10.67 -2.82
CA PHE A 31 -3.43 -10.82 -4.06
C PHE A 31 -2.71 -9.52 -4.46
N ALA A 32 -3.39 -8.38 -4.33
CA ALA A 32 -2.85 -7.07 -4.70
C ALA A 32 -1.70 -6.62 -3.78
N ILE A 33 -1.78 -6.90 -2.47
CA ILE A 33 -0.70 -6.57 -1.52
C ILE A 33 0.49 -7.53 -1.72
N ALA A 34 0.27 -8.83 -1.87
CA ALA A 34 1.34 -9.80 -2.05
C ALA A 34 2.19 -9.52 -3.30
N THR A 35 1.54 -9.17 -4.41
CA THR A 35 2.25 -8.80 -5.65
C THR A 35 3.03 -7.49 -5.49
N ALA A 36 2.47 -6.53 -4.75
CA ALA A 36 3.12 -5.25 -4.51
C ALA A 36 4.36 -5.42 -3.63
N ASP A 37 4.24 -6.13 -2.51
CA ASP A 37 5.34 -6.40 -1.59
C ASP A 37 6.45 -7.20 -2.28
N ALA A 38 6.10 -8.25 -3.02
CA ALA A 38 7.07 -9.02 -3.79
C ALA A 38 7.84 -8.17 -4.83
N SER A 39 7.16 -7.23 -5.48
CA SER A 39 7.79 -6.32 -6.45
C SER A 39 8.75 -5.34 -5.76
N VAL A 40 8.33 -4.76 -4.63
CA VAL A 40 9.17 -3.84 -3.84
C VAL A 40 10.39 -4.58 -3.31
N ASP A 41 10.21 -5.77 -2.77
CA ASP A 41 11.30 -6.60 -2.25
C ASP A 41 12.27 -7.01 -3.36
N ALA A 42 11.79 -7.35 -4.56
CA ALA A 42 12.65 -7.67 -5.70
C ALA A 42 13.49 -6.46 -6.17
N ILE A 43 12.89 -5.27 -6.23
CA ILE A 43 13.60 -4.03 -6.55
C ILE A 43 14.67 -3.75 -5.47
N LEU A 44 14.31 -3.90 -4.20
CA LEU A 44 15.23 -3.68 -3.10
C LEU A 44 16.39 -4.68 -3.13
N GLN A 45 16.11 -5.97 -3.39
CA GLN A 45 17.12 -7.02 -3.50
C GLN A 45 18.10 -6.76 -4.65
N SER A 46 17.61 -6.27 -5.80
CA SER A 46 18.46 -5.94 -6.96
C SER A 46 19.25 -4.65 -6.80
N THR A 47 18.77 -3.71 -5.98
CA THR A 47 19.43 -2.42 -5.75
C THR A 47 20.44 -2.46 -4.60
N VAL A 48 20.20 -3.28 -3.58
CA VAL A 48 21.04 -3.34 -2.37
C VAL A 48 22.19 -4.35 -2.56
N PRO A 49 23.44 -3.94 -2.25
CA PRO A 49 24.59 -4.85 -2.27
C PRO A 49 24.37 -6.09 -1.41
N GLN A 50 24.77 -7.26 -1.93
CA GLN A 50 24.52 -8.56 -1.30
C GLN A 50 25.01 -8.65 0.17
N ASN A 51 26.13 -8.01 0.50
CA ASN A 51 26.69 -7.98 1.85
C ASN A 51 25.91 -7.08 2.83
N LEU A 52 24.99 -6.24 2.35
CA LEU A 52 24.17 -5.33 3.14
C LEU A 52 22.70 -5.76 3.22
N GLN A 53 22.24 -6.70 2.37
CA GLN A 53 20.83 -7.10 2.30
C GLN A 53 20.27 -7.52 3.67
N GLY A 54 20.98 -8.39 4.41
CA GLY A 54 20.54 -8.81 5.74
C GLY A 54 20.38 -7.65 6.74
N ARG A 55 21.24 -6.63 6.66
CA ARG A 55 21.13 -5.44 7.52
C ARG A 55 19.95 -4.56 7.12
N VAL A 56 19.78 -4.33 5.81
CA VAL A 56 18.69 -3.51 5.27
C VAL A 56 17.34 -4.15 5.60
N PHE A 57 17.15 -5.44 5.31
CA PHE A 57 15.91 -6.14 5.62
C PHE A 57 15.63 -6.26 7.12
N THR A 58 16.67 -6.34 7.98
CA THR A 58 16.48 -6.30 9.44
C THR A 58 15.95 -4.95 9.90
N VAL A 59 16.51 -3.84 9.39
CA VAL A 59 16.04 -2.49 9.74
C VAL A 59 14.62 -2.26 9.23
N LEU A 60 14.34 -2.61 7.97
CA LEU A 60 12.99 -2.50 7.40
C LEU A 60 11.98 -3.37 8.14
N GLY A 61 12.33 -4.62 8.46
CA GLY A 61 11.49 -5.50 9.26
C GLY A 61 11.20 -4.95 10.65
N SER A 62 12.19 -4.32 11.29
CA SER A 62 12.01 -3.67 12.61
C SER A 62 11.05 -2.48 12.53
N ILE A 63 11.18 -1.66 11.49
CA ILE A 63 10.26 -0.54 11.23
C ILE A 63 8.85 -1.06 10.98
N ASN A 64 8.70 -2.07 10.12
CA ASN A 64 7.38 -2.64 9.81
C ASN A 64 6.73 -3.27 11.06
N ALA A 65 7.49 -4.02 11.85
CA ALA A 65 7.01 -4.59 13.10
C ALA A 65 6.56 -3.52 14.11
N SER A 66 7.22 -2.35 14.13
CA SER A 66 6.83 -1.22 14.98
C SER A 66 5.51 -0.56 14.55
N MET A 67 5.12 -0.68 13.26
CA MET A 67 3.85 -0.16 12.77
C MET A 67 2.65 -0.94 13.28
N ILE A 68 2.81 -2.22 13.63
CA ILE A 68 1.72 -3.07 14.16
C ILE A 68 1.14 -2.51 15.48
N PRO A 69 1.93 -2.31 16.56
CA PRO A 69 1.39 -1.78 17.81
C PRO A 69 0.84 -0.35 17.65
N ILE A 70 1.49 0.48 16.83
CA ILE A 70 1.00 1.83 16.52
C ILE A 70 -0.37 1.75 15.83
N GLY A 71 -0.50 0.87 14.85
CA GLY A 71 -1.76 0.59 14.16
C GLY A 71 -2.84 0.13 15.15
N LEU A 72 -2.54 -0.84 16.02
CA LEU A 72 -3.51 -1.34 17.00
C LEU A 72 -4.01 -0.25 17.96
N ILE A 73 -3.13 0.63 18.44
CA ILE A 73 -3.52 1.74 19.32
C ILE A 73 -4.50 2.67 18.58
N VAL A 74 -4.14 3.10 17.38
CA VAL A 74 -4.97 4.02 16.58
C VAL A 74 -6.30 3.37 16.21
N LEU A 75 -6.26 2.12 15.76
CA LEU A 75 -7.44 1.36 15.36
C LEU A 75 -8.37 1.08 16.55
N GLY A 76 -7.81 0.79 17.74
CA GLY A 76 -8.61 0.59 18.96
C GLY A 76 -9.40 1.84 19.33
N VAL A 77 -8.75 3.00 19.36
CA VAL A 77 -9.43 4.28 19.65
C VAL A 77 -10.53 4.59 18.64
N ILE A 78 -10.29 4.34 17.35
CA ILE A 78 -11.30 4.55 16.31
C ILE A 78 -12.43 3.53 16.43
N ALA A 79 -12.14 2.26 16.72
CA ALA A 79 -13.13 1.22 16.91
C ALA A 79 -14.07 1.53 18.07
N ASP A 80 -13.52 2.00 19.19
CA ASP A 80 -14.30 2.32 20.39
C ASP A 80 -15.17 3.57 20.19
N ALA A 81 -14.67 4.57 19.45
CA ALA A 81 -15.39 5.83 19.24
C ALA A 81 -16.45 5.77 18.13
N ALA A 82 -16.16 5.06 17.03
CA ALA A 82 -16.96 5.12 15.79
C ALA A 82 -17.31 3.74 15.21
N GLY A 83 -16.90 2.66 15.87
CA GLY A 83 -17.11 1.29 15.43
C GLY A 83 -16.10 0.81 14.39
N ILE A 84 -16.04 -0.52 14.22
CA ILE A 84 -15.05 -1.18 13.35
C ILE A 84 -15.19 -0.80 11.87
N ARG A 85 -16.41 -0.47 11.41
CA ARG A 85 -16.64 -0.09 10.00
C ARG A 85 -15.95 1.22 9.64
N MET A 86 -15.85 2.15 10.58
CA MET A 86 -15.25 3.46 10.33
C MET A 86 -13.75 3.37 10.04
N ILE A 87 -13.07 2.34 10.59
CA ILE A 87 -11.66 2.05 10.29
C ILE A 87 -11.45 1.85 8.79
N TYR A 88 -12.31 1.06 8.15
CA TYR A 88 -12.17 0.74 6.73
C TYR A 88 -12.44 1.95 5.83
N HIS A 89 -13.40 2.80 6.20
CA HIS A 89 -13.67 4.03 5.47
C HIS A 89 -12.54 5.05 5.61
N ILE A 90 -12.14 5.36 6.85
CA ILE A 90 -11.05 6.33 7.11
C ILE A 90 -9.74 5.83 6.52
N GLY A 91 -9.39 4.57 6.78
CA GLY A 91 -8.16 3.94 6.27
C GLY A 91 -8.14 3.88 4.75
N GLY A 92 -9.25 3.48 4.13
CA GLY A 92 -9.37 3.43 2.67
C GLY A 92 -9.20 4.80 2.01
N VAL A 93 -9.87 5.83 2.55
CA VAL A 93 -9.74 7.22 2.05
C VAL A 93 -8.32 7.75 2.25
N ALA A 94 -7.73 7.56 3.44
CA ALA A 94 -6.36 7.98 3.72
C ALA A 94 -5.36 7.32 2.75
N MET A 95 -5.49 6.02 2.50
CA MET A 95 -4.63 5.30 1.55
C MET A 95 -4.81 5.79 0.11
N LEU A 96 -6.03 6.10 -0.32
CA LEU A 96 -6.28 6.66 -1.65
C LEU A 96 -5.65 8.05 -1.81
N ILE A 97 -5.71 8.89 -0.77
CA ILE A 97 -5.06 10.21 -0.75
C ILE A 97 -3.54 10.06 -0.85
N LEU A 98 -2.95 9.13 -0.10
CA LEU A 98 -1.51 8.85 -0.14
C LEU A 98 -1.03 8.31 -1.50
N LEU A 99 -1.94 7.80 -2.33
CA LEU A 99 -1.64 7.34 -3.69
C LEU A 99 -1.55 8.48 -4.70
N LEU A 100 -2.18 9.63 -4.45
CA LEU A 100 -2.20 10.76 -5.38
C LEU A 100 -0.78 11.25 -5.78
N PRO A 101 0.19 11.39 -4.86
CA PRO A 101 1.54 11.81 -5.22
C PRO A 101 2.26 10.82 -6.15
N VAL A 102 2.00 9.52 -6.03
CA VAL A 102 2.65 8.49 -6.85
C VAL A 102 2.31 8.69 -8.33
N PHE A 103 1.06 9.02 -8.64
CA PHE A 103 0.65 9.36 -10.01
C PHE A 103 1.29 10.66 -10.49
N TYR A 104 1.40 11.66 -9.62
CA TYR A 104 2.00 12.95 -9.96
C TYR A 104 3.50 12.81 -10.30
N PHE A 105 4.28 12.16 -9.44
CA PHE A 105 5.72 11.95 -9.67
C PHE A 105 6.00 10.96 -10.80
N GLY A 106 5.18 9.90 -10.96
CA GLY A 106 5.30 8.99 -12.09
C GLY A 106 5.13 9.71 -13.42
N ASN A 107 4.18 10.65 -13.51
CA ASN A 107 4.00 11.47 -14.70
C ASN A 107 5.22 12.37 -14.94
N LEU A 108 5.73 13.04 -13.90
CA LEU A 108 6.93 13.89 -14.00
C LEU A 108 8.16 13.14 -14.52
N MET A 109 8.41 11.94 -13.99
CA MET A 109 9.54 11.11 -14.43
C MET A 109 9.39 10.66 -15.90
N ASN A 110 8.18 10.35 -16.33
CA ASN A 110 7.89 10.06 -17.74
C ASN A 110 8.10 11.29 -18.64
N PHE A 111 7.69 12.48 -18.20
CA PHE A 111 7.93 13.73 -18.94
C PHE A 111 9.43 14.03 -19.09
N GLU A 112 10.24 13.81 -18.06
CA GLU A 112 11.69 14.01 -18.15
C GLU A 112 12.37 13.01 -19.08
N LYS A 113 11.96 11.73 -19.02
CA LYS A 113 12.46 10.69 -19.93
C LYS A 113 12.14 11.01 -21.39
N ASN A 114 10.90 11.38 -21.68
CA ASN A 114 10.45 11.76 -23.03
C ASN A 114 11.17 13.02 -23.57
N ARG A 115 11.54 13.97 -22.69
CA ARG A 115 12.31 15.14 -23.10
C ARG A 115 13.77 14.80 -23.45
N LYS A 116 14.45 14.00 -22.61
CA LYS A 116 15.83 13.56 -22.87
C LYS A 116 15.95 12.70 -24.15
N GLU A 117 14.92 11.93 -24.46
CA GLU A 117 14.83 11.16 -25.70
C GLU A 117 14.70 12.08 -26.92
N ASN A 118 13.80 13.07 -26.90
CA ASN A 118 13.66 14.05 -28.00
C ASN A 118 14.92 14.91 -28.22
N ASP A 119 15.59 15.34 -27.15
CA ASP A 119 16.83 16.13 -27.26
C ASP A 119 18.02 15.32 -27.82
N SER A 120 17.96 13.97 -27.80
CA SER A 120 19.00 13.11 -28.40
C SER A 120 18.83 12.91 -29.92
N TYR A 121 17.69 13.32 -30.49
CA TYR A 121 17.40 13.26 -31.93
C TYR A 121 17.54 14.63 -32.64
N THR A 122 17.97 15.67 -31.92
CA THR A 122 18.24 17.03 -32.47
C THR A 122 19.73 17.34 -32.40
#